data_AF-A0AAD4XVI5-F1
#
_entry.id   AF-A0AAD4XVI5-F1
#
_cell.length_a   1.000
_cell.length_b   1.000
_cell.length_c   1.000
_cell.angle_alpha   90.00
_cell.angle_beta   90.00
_cell.angle_gamma   90.00
#
_symmetry.space_group_name_H-M   'P 1'
#
loop_
_entity.id
_entity.type
_entity.pdbx_description
1 polymer ?
#
loop_
_entity_poly.entity_id
_entity_poly.type
_entity_poly.pdbx_seq_one_letter_code
_entity_poly.pdbx_strand_id
1 'polypeptide(L)'
;MEKLEFSEMTDVKKPEGSRGCSTDSRTKNYIKNGIKVLVVLVVLVVIFLTVYTIKTAKKHHKEEQNAPPPGPPPSNPTSNPSGDDPVKVDLILLHNATRMGAVCLDGSAPGYHLSKGFDSGSDNWLIHIE
;
A
#
# COMPACT_ATOMS: atom_id res chain seq x y z
N MET A 1 -33.38 80.70 35.29
CA MET A 1 -32.13 80.68 36.08
C MET A 1 -32.06 79.32 36.78
N GLU A 2 -31.97 78.18 36.09
CA GLU A 2 -30.99 77.80 35.06
C GLU A 2 -29.55 78.16 35.42
N LYS A 3 -28.78 77.10 35.74
CA LYS A 3 -27.41 76.75 35.28
C LYS A 3 -26.29 77.79 35.33
N LEU A 4 -25.02 77.39 35.55
CA LEU A 4 -24.41 76.19 36.15
C LEU A 4 -22.94 76.56 36.44
N GLU A 5 -22.32 75.90 37.42
CA GLU A 5 -20.88 75.93 37.69
C GLU A 5 -20.03 75.69 36.43
N PHE A 6 -19.04 76.55 36.14
CA PHE A 6 -17.84 76.15 35.39
C PHE A 6 -16.63 77.10 35.57
N SER A 7 -15.43 76.58 35.28
CA SER A 7 -14.10 77.21 35.23
C SER A 7 -13.41 77.46 36.59
N GLU A 8 -12.10 77.29 36.78
CA GLU A 8 -10.95 76.75 36.00
C GLU A 8 -9.73 76.63 36.96
N MET A 9 -8.54 76.06 36.69
CA MET A 9 -7.91 75.33 35.56
C MET A 9 -6.66 74.59 36.08
N THR A 10 -6.39 73.33 35.69
CA THR A 10 -5.00 72.85 35.52
C THR A 10 -4.89 71.79 34.42
N ASP A 11 -4.24 72.19 33.33
CA ASP A 11 -3.89 71.35 32.18
C ASP A 11 -2.81 70.31 32.52
N VAL A 12 -3.05 69.05 32.16
CA VAL A 12 -1.98 68.06 31.91
C VAL A 12 -2.30 67.28 30.63
N LYS A 13 -2.10 67.96 29.49
CA LYS A 13 -1.50 67.43 28.26
C LYS A 13 -1.83 65.98 27.84
N LYS A 14 -2.84 65.82 26.98
CA LYS A 14 -3.08 64.61 26.17
C LYS A 14 -2.09 64.51 25.00
N PRO A 15 -1.52 63.32 24.75
CA PRO A 15 -1.58 62.71 23.41
C PRO A 15 -2.26 61.32 23.52
N GLU A 16 -3.26 60.97 22.71
CA GLU A 16 -3.10 60.53 21.31
C GLU A 16 -2.05 59.40 21.20
N GLY A 17 -2.46 58.12 21.30
CA GLY A 17 -1.46 57.04 21.19
C GLY A 17 -1.87 55.59 21.46
N SER A 18 -2.51 54.97 20.46
CA SER A 18 -2.18 53.61 19.98
C SER A 18 -2.57 52.32 20.74
N ARG A 19 -3.13 51.41 19.92
CA ARG A 19 -2.93 49.94 19.92
C ARG A 19 -3.50 49.13 21.09
N GLY A 20 -4.74 48.68 20.91
CA GLY A 20 -5.23 47.49 21.59
C GLY A 20 -4.43 46.24 21.17
N CYS A 21 -4.09 45.39 22.13
CA CYS A 21 -3.53 44.07 21.86
C CYS A 21 -4.68 43.05 21.78
N SER A 22 -5.35 43.00 20.62
CA SER A 22 -6.34 41.97 20.31
C SER A 22 -5.63 40.65 19.98
N THR A 23 -5.06 40.00 20.99
CA THR A 23 -4.44 38.69 20.83
C THR A 23 -5.47 37.56 20.94
N ASP A 24 -5.52 36.80 19.85
CA ASP A 24 -5.82 35.36 19.85
C ASP A 24 -7.29 34.87 19.92
N SER A 25 -8.09 35.32 18.96
CA SER A 25 -9.24 34.54 18.47
C SER A 25 -8.99 33.83 17.13
N ARG A 26 -7.87 34.08 16.43
CA ARG A 26 -7.56 33.40 15.15
C ARG A 26 -7.02 31.97 15.32
N THR A 27 -6.19 31.69 16.33
CA THR A 27 -5.52 30.39 16.47
C THR A 27 -6.46 29.25 16.90
N LYS A 28 -7.55 29.58 17.62
CA LYS A 28 -8.52 28.60 18.13
C LYS A 28 -9.22 27.77 17.05
N ASN A 29 -9.36 28.31 15.83
CA ASN A 29 -9.97 27.61 14.71
C ASN A 29 -9.07 26.52 14.12
N TYR A 30 -7.75 26.76 14.04
CA TYR A 30 -6.79 25.74 13.62
C TYR A 30 -6.69 24.62 14.66
N ILE A 31 -6.73 24.92 15.96
CA ILE A 31 -6.72 23.89 17.00
C ILE A 31 -7.99 23.02 16.91
N LYS A 32 -9.19 23.62 16.82
CA LYS A 32 -10.46 22.89 16.83
C LYS A 32 -10.70 22.06 15.55
N ASN A 33 -10.25 22.55 14.39
CA ASN A 33 -10.33 21.79 13.14
C ASN A 33 -9.13 20.84 12.97
N GLY A 34 -7.96 21.21 13.47
CA GLY A 34 -6.76 20.35 13.51
C GLY A 34 -6.96 19.11 14.37
N ILE A 35 -7.62 19.22 15.53
CA ILE A 35 -8.03 18.05 16.32
C ILE A 35 -8.99 17.14 15.53
N LYS A 36 -9.96 17.70 14.79
CA LYS A 36 -10.85 16.91 13.93
C LYS A 36 -10.08 16.20 12.81
N VAL A 37 -9.16 16.90 12.15
CA VAL A 37 -8.30 16.33 11.10
C VAL A 37 -7.39 15.23 11.67
N LEU A 38 -6.81 15.45 12.85
CA LEU A 38 -5.99 14.45 13.55
C LEU A 38 -6.80 13.21 13.94
N VAL A 39 -8.01 13.38 14.48
CA VAL A 39 -8.91 12.27 14.80
C VAL A 39 -9.30 11.49 13.55
N VAL A 40 -9.66 12.18 12.45
CA VAL A 40 -9.95 11.51 11.16
C VAL A 40 -8.73 10.76 10.64
N LEU A 41 -7.53 11.35 10.69
CA LEU A 41 -6.29 10.70 10.26
C LEU A 41 -5.98 9.45 11.09
N VAL A 42 -6.09 9.55 12.42
CA VAL A 42 -5.87 8.40 13.33
C VAL A 42 -6.90 7.30 13.08
N VAL A 43 -8.19 7.64 12.88
CA VAL A 43 -9.24 6.67 12.53
C VAL A 43 -8.92 5.97 11.20
N LEU A 44 -8.51 6.72 10.17
CA LEU A 44 -8.12 6.14 8.87
C LEU A 44 -6.89 5.23 8.99
N VAL A 45 -5.89 5.59 9.79
CA VAL A 45 -4.71 4.74 10.05
C VAL A 45 -5.10 3.46 10.80
N VAL A 46 -5.97 3.55 11.81
CA VAL A 46 -6.46 2.36 12.54
C VAL A 46 -7.30 1.44 11.65
N ILE A 47 -8.17 2.00 10.79
CA ILE A 47 -8.91 1.23 9.78
C ILE A 47 -7.95 0.56 8.79
N PHE A 48 -6.92 1.27 8.32
CA PHE A 48 -5.95 0.70 7.39
C PHE A 48 -5.14 -0.44 8.03
N LEU A 49 -4.65 -0.25 9.26
CA LEU A 49 -3.90 -1.26 10.00
C LEU A 49 -4.76 -2.50 10.31
N THR A 50 -6.01 -2.32 10.73
CA THR A 50 -6.93 -3.45 10.98
C THR A 50 -7.28 -4.21 9.69
N VAL A 51 -7.55 -3.52 8.58
CA VAL A 51 -7.76 -4.17 7.27
C VAL A 51 -6.50 -4.90 6.80
N TYR A 52 -5.32 -4.31 7.01
CA TYR A 52 -4.04 -4.91 6.64
C TYR A 52 -3.76 -6.20 7.44
N THR A 53 -3.97 -6.21 8.76
CA THR A 53 -3.80 -7.42 9.59
C THR A 53 -4.81 -8.52 9.27
N ILE A 54 -6.06 -8.16 8.93
CA ILE A 54 -7.06 -9.14 8.44
C ILE A 54 -6.61 -9.75 7.09
N LYS A 55 -6.01 -8.95 6.21
CA LYS A 55 -5.52 -9.39 4.90
C LYS A 55 -4.29 -10.30 5.02
N THR A 56 -3.38 -10.04 5.96
CA THR A 56 -2.24 -10.95 6.22
C THR A 56 -2.69 -12.25 6.88
N ALA A 57 -3.60 -12.21 7.85
CA ALA A 57 -4.14 -13.41 8.50
C ALA A 57 -4.83 -14.37 7.50
N LYS A 58 -5.57 -13.85 6.51
CA LYS A 58 -6.16 -14.66 5.43
C LYS A 58 -5.15 -15.23 4.44
N LYS A 59 -3.91 -14.73 4.40
CA LYS A 59 -2.86 -15.26 3.51
C LYS A 59 -2.31 -16.59 4.03
N HIS A 60 -2.02 -16.69 5.33
CA HIS A 60 -1.36 -17.86 5.91
C HIS A 60 -2.25 -19.11 6.06
N HIS A 61 -3.57 -18.96 6.15
CA HIS A 61 -4.48 -20.12 6.28
C HIS A 61 -4.97 -20.71 4.94
N LYS A 62 -4.57 -20.13 3.79
CA LYS A 62 -5.04 -20.56 2.45
C LYS A 62 -3.92 -21.14 1.56
N GLU A 63 -2.84 -21.62 2.16
CA GLU A 63 -1.76 -22.32 1.43
C GLU A 63 -1.65 -23.81 1.81
N GLU A 64 -1.98 -24.19 3.06
CA GLU A 64 -1.80 -25.57 3.56
C GLU A 64 -2.90 -26.57 3.14
N GLN A 65 -4.18 -26.18 3.14
CA GLN A 65 -5.30 -27.14 3.13
C GLN A 65 -5.89 -27.50 1.75
N ASN A 66 -5.21 -27.16 0.65
CA ASN A 66 -5.66 -27.53 -0.70
C ASN A 66 -4.51 -28.03 -1.58
N ALA A 67 -3.54 -28.72 -0.98
CA ALA A 67 -2.53 -29.45 -1.75
C ALA A 67 -3.20 -30.63 -2.48
N PRO A 68 -3.21 -30.68 -3.83
CA PRO A 68 -3.36 -31.95 -4.53
C PRO A 68 -2.20 -32.90 -4.14
N PRO A 69 -2.30 -34.22 -4.38
CA PRO A 69 -1.22 -35.15 -4.07
C PRO A 69 0.10 -34.67 -4.68
N PRO A 70 1.25 -34.95 -4.04
CA PRO A 70 2.55 -34.57 -4.58
C PRO A 70 2.66 -35.09 -6.01
N GLY A 71 2.94 -34.18 -6.95
CA GLY A 71 3.25 -34.56 -8.31
C GLY A 71 4.43 -35.54 -8.32
N PRO A 72 4.55 -36.38 -9.36
CA PRO A 72 5.73 -37.25 -9.49
C PRO A 72 6.99 -36.39 -9.36
N PRO A 73 8.02 -36.85 -8.62
CA PRO A 73 9.27 -36.10 -8.51
C PRO A 73 9.82 -35.85 -9.92
N PRO A 74 10.51 -34.71 -10.14
CA PRO A 74 11.11 -34.43 -11.44
C PRO A 74 12.00 -35.61 -11.82
N SER A 75 11.61 -36.32 -12.89
CA SER A 75 12.37 -37.44 -13.40
C SER A 75 13.63 -36.87 -14.06
N ASN A 76 14.69 -36.73 -13.28
CA ASN A 76 16.01 -36.36 -13.80
C ASN A 76 16.29 -37.24 -15.02
N PRO A 77 16.50 -36.66 -16.22
CA PRO A 77 16.90 -37.43 -17.37
C PRO A 77 18.34 -37.91 -17.13
N THR A 78 18.47 -39.14 -16.66
CA THR A 78 19.71 -39.92 -16.78
C THR A 78 19.85 -40.38 -18.22
N SER A 79 19.94 -39.43 -19.15
CA SER A 79 20.42 -39.68 -20.50
C SER A 79 21.92 -39.38 -20.52
N ASN A 80 22.72 -40.41 -20.79
CA ASN A 80 24.07 -40.20 -21.29
C ASN A 80 23.97 -39.28 -22.52
N PRO A 81 24.90 -38.32 -22.70
CA PRO A 81 24.87 -37.40 -23.84
C PRO A 81 25.31 -38.13 -25.12
N SER A 82 24.39 -38.92 -25.67
CA SER A 82 24.37 -39.24 -27.10
C SER A 82 23.96 -37.95 -27.81
N GLY A 83 24.87 -37.37 -28.60
CA GLY A 83 24.59 -36.12 -29.31
C GLY A 83 23.37 -36.24 -30.24
N ASP A 84 22.71 -35.09 -30.43
CA ASP A 84 21.60 -34.85 -31.38
C ASP A 84 20.15 -35.10 -30.90
N ASP A 85 19.91 -35.33 -29.60
CA ASP A 85 18.57 -35.20 -29.01
C ASP A 85 18.28 -33.73 -28.61
N PRO A 86 17.18 -33.10 -29.08
CA PRO A 86 16.80 -31.77 -28.62
C PRO A 86 16.38 -31.81 -27.15
N VAL A 87 16.93 -30.91 -26.33
CA VAL A 87 16.63 -30.81 -24.89
C VAL A 87 15.16 -30.46 -24.70
N LYS A 88 14.34 -31.48 -24.44
CA LYS A 88 12.94 -31.31 -24.06
C LYS A 88 12.88 -30.78 -22.63
N VAL A 89 12.16 -29.68 -22.46
CA VAL A 89 11.87 -29.06 -21.16
C VAL A 89 10.44 -29.45 -20.79
N ASP A 90 10.21 -29.83 -19.54
CA ASP A 90 8.88 -30.23 -19.08
C ASP A 90 7.92 -29.03 -18.96
N LEU A 91 6.63 -29.29 -19.23
CA LEU A 91 5.55 -28.31 -19.06
C LEU A 91 5.15 -28.22 -17.57
N ILE A 92 5.27 -27.04 -16.99
CA ILE A 92 4.89 -26.75 -15.60
C ILE A 92 3.53 -26.06 -15.60
N LEU A 93 2.50 -26.75 -15.08
CA LEU A 93 1.16 -26.17 -14.95
C LEU A 93 1.09 -25.13 -13.82
N LEU A 94 0.35 -24.05 -14.06
CA LEU A 94 0.19 -22.97 -13.11
C LEU A 94 -0.68 -23.42 -11.92
N HIS A 95 -0.07 -23.43 -10.73
CA HIS A 95 -0.75 -23.89 -9.52
C HIS A 95 -1.96 -22.98 -9.18
N ASN A 96 -3.08 -23.60 -8.79
CA ASN A 96 -4.36 -22.95 -8.46
C ASN A 96 -5.05 -22.15 -9.58
N ALA A 97 -4.58 -22.21 -10.83
CA ALA A 97 -5.11 -21.42 -11.95
C ALA A 97 -6.63 -21.57 -12.13
N THR A 98 -7.13 -22.82 -12.20
CA THR A 98 -8.57 -23.14 -12.31
C THR A 98 -9.40 -22.58 -11.14
N ARG A 99 -8.89 -22.66 -9.91
CA ARG A 99 -9.56 -22.11 -8.71
C ARG A 99 -9.61 -20.57 -8.72
N MET A 100 -8.69 -19.93 -9.45
CA MET A 100 -8.62 -18.48 -9.60
C MET A 100 -9.34 -17.98 -10.87
N GLY A 101 -9.85 -18.87 -11.72
CA GLY A 101 -10.47 -18.52 -13.00
C GLY A 101 -9.46 -18.11 -14.08
N ALA A 102 -8.15 -18.32 -13.85
CA ALA A 102 -7.11 -18.14 -14.86
C ALA A 102 -6.99 -19.45 -15.65
N VAL A 103 -7.75 -19.59 -16.74
CA VAL A 103 -7.86 -20.82 -17.53
C VAL A 103 -7.67 -20.55 -19.01
N CYS A 104 -7.30 -21.59 -19.75
CA CYS A 104 -7.31 -21.61 -21.21
C CYS A 104 -8.76 -21.62 -21.75
N LEU A 105 -8.93 -21.49 -23.08
CA LEU A 105 -10.26 -21.47 -23.73
C LEU A 105 -11.08 -22.76 -23.54
N ASP A 106 -10.43 -23.87 -23.23
CA ASP A 106 -11.04 -25.18 -22.92
C ASP A 106 -11.31 -25.38 -21.41
N GLY A 107 -10.96 -24.41 -20.56
CA GLY A 107 -11.06 -24.51 -19.10
C GLY A 107 -9.88 -25.21 -18.41
N SER A 108 -8.86 -25.65 -19.15
CA SER A 108 -7.64 -26.23 -18.59
C SER A 108 -6.78 -25.19 -17.86
N ALA A 109 -5.86 -25.64 -17.01
CA ALA A 109 -4.87 -24.77 -16.39
C ALA A 109 -3.76 -24.42 -17.39
N PRO A 110 -3.40 -23.14 -17.59
CA PRO A 110 -2.24 -22.76 -18.39
C PRO A 110 -0.95 -23.25 -17.73
N GLY A 111 0.13 -23.34 -18.52
CA GLY A 111 1.45 -23.72 -18.05
C GLY A 111 2.57 -22.97 -18.75
N TYR A 112 3.81 -23.25 -18.37
CA TYR A 112 5.03 -22.68 -18.95
C TYR A 112 6.15 -23.71 -18.98
N HIS A 113 7.08 -23.56 -19.93
CA HIS A 113 8.35 -24.27 -19.94
C HIS A 113 9.43 -23.40 -19.28
N LEU A 114 10.26 -23.98 -18.41
CA LEU A 114 11.35 -23.25 -17.74
C LEU A 114 12.69 -23.96 -17.93
N SER A 115 13.55 -23.37 -18.76
CA SER A 115 14.97 -23.74 -18.83
C SER A 115 15.79 -22.73 -18.04
N LYS A 116 16.64 -23.20 -17.13
CA LYS A 116 17.52 -22.31 -16.35
C LYS A 116 18.74 -21.92 -17.20
N GLY A 117 18.96 -20.61 -17.35
CA GLY A 117 20.17 -20.09 -17.97
C GLY A 117 21.45 -20.55 -17.24
N PHE A 118 22.52 -20.72 -18.01
CA PHE A 118 23.83 -21.18 -17.54
C PHE A 118 24.89 -20.11 -17.77
N ASP A 119 25.95 -20.14 -16.95
CA ASP A 119 27.10 -19.25 -17.04
C ASP A 119 26.66 -17.75 -17.08
N SER A 120 27.22 -16.93 -17.99
CA SER A 120 26.80 -15.55 -18.27
C SER A 120 25.30 -15.35 -18.60
N GLY A 121 24.57 -16.43 -18.91
CA GLY A 121 23.12 -16.42 -19.14
C GLY A 121 22.27 -16.66 -17.89
N SER A 122 22.87 -16.99 -16.74
CA SER A 122 22.14 -17.46 -15.55
C SER A 122 21.25 -16.42 -14.85
N ASP A 123 21.58 -15.13 -14.97
CA ASP A 123 20.80 -14.00 -14.47
C ASP A 123 19.90 -13.35 -15.55
N ASN A 124 19.99 -13.82 -16.80
CA ASN A 124 19.25 -13.27 -17.93
C ASN A 124 17.92 -14.03 -18.15
N TRP A 125 16.84 -13.29 -18.38
CA TRP A 125 15.50 -13.84 -18.57
C TRP A 125 15.03 -13.65 -20.01
N LEU A 126 14.65 -14.75 -20.66
CA LEU A 126 13.97 -14.74 -21.96
C LEU A 126 12.54 -15.26 -21.77
N ILE A 127 11.56 -14.51 -22.24
CA ILE A 127 10.14 -14.88 -22.20
C ILE A 127 9.67 -15.08 -23.64
N HIS A 128 9.19 -16.28 -23.94
CA HIS A 128 8.50 -16.61 -25.19
C HIS A 128 7.00 -16.76 -24.90
N ILE A 129 6.17 -16.30 -25.84
CA ILE A 129 4.72 -16.40 -25.78
C ILE A 129 4.28 -16.97 -27.13
N GLU A 130 3.48 -18.03 -27.09
CA GLU A 130 2.90 -18.73 -28.24
C GLU A 130 1.49 -18.22 -28.56
#